data_AF-X6B8W2-F1
#
_entry.id   AF-X6B8W2-F1
#
_cell.length_a   1.000
_cell.length_b   1.000
_cell.length_c   1.000
_cell.angle_alpha   90.00
_cell.angle_beta   90.00
_cell.angle_gamma   90.00
#
_symmetry.space_group_name_H-M   'P 1'
#
loop_
_entity.id
_entity.type
_entity.pdbx_description
1 polymer ?
#
loop_
_entity_poly.entity_id
_entity_poly.type
_entity_poly.pdbx_seq_one_letter_code
_entity_poly.pdbx_strand_id
1 'polypeptide(L)'
;MLSVTSIHAGDAYNVIPSEVVLKGTVRTLSETNRDKIESRVQAIATSVAKVFGAEAEIEYRRGYPPTVDHPVQARILGDAAVRVAGDAGVQRDNAPIMAAEDFSYMLKARPGAFVFIGNGMTASLHHPEYDFNDNALPIGFALWVDLVTRE
;
A
#
# COMPACT_ATOMS: atom_id res chain seq x y z
N MET A 1 1.34 -4.93 -8.64
CA MET A 1 1.73 -6.25 -8.10
C MET A 1 0.49 -7.11 -7.92
N LEU A 2 0.52 -8.33 -8.41
CA LEU A 2 -0.45 -9.39 -8.11
C LEU A 2 0.34 -10.49 -7.39
N SER A 3 -0.17 -10.97 -6.26
CA SER A 3 0.44 -12.07 -5.51
C SER A 3 -0.65 -13.08 -5.17
N VAL A 4 -0.47 -14.32 -5.63
CA VAL A 4 -1.27 -15.46 -5.20
C VAL A 4 -0.61 -16.02 -3.95
N THR A 5 -1.32 -15.98 -2.83
CA THR A 5 -0.79 -16.32 -1.50
C THR A 5 -1.39 -17.61 -0.94
N SER A 6 -2.37 -18.21 -1.63
CA SER A 6 -2.95 -19.49 -1.26
C SER A 6 -3.50 -20.20 -2.51
N ILE A 7 -3.23 -21.50 -2.57
CA ILE A 7 -3.67 -22.42 -3.64
C ILE A 7 -4.14 -23.70 -2.96
N HIS A 8 -5.38 -24.09 -3.19
CA HIS A 8 -5.96 -25.33 -2.66
C HIS A 8 -6.61 -26.13 -3.79
N ALA A 9 -6.29 -27.43 -3.88
CA ALA A 9 -6.80 -28.32 -4.92
C ALA A 9 -6.75 -29.79 -4.45
N GLY A 10 -7.92 -30.40 -4.29
CA GLY A 10 -8.05 -31.81 -3.87
C GLY A 10 -7.53 -32.11 -2.46
N ASP A 11 -7.86 -33.31 -1.98
CA ASP A 11 -7.49 -33.78 -0.64
C ASP A 11 -6.81 -35.16 -0.67
N ALA A 12 -7.27 -36.07 -1.54
CA ALA A 12 -6.78 -37.44 -1.64
C ALA A 12 -5.73 -37.59 -2.77
N TYR A 13 -4.70 -38.41 -2.52
CA TYR A 13 -3.57 -38.59 -3.45
C TYR A 13 -3.92 -39.33 -4.76
N ASN A 14 -5.11 -39.94 -4.84
CA ASN A 14 -5.55 -40.79 -5.95
C ASN A 14 -6.90 -40.37 -6.56
N VAL A 15 -7.43 -39.21 -6.17
CA VAL A 15 -8.69 -38.66 -6.71
C VAL A 15 -8.35 -37.39 -7.49
N ILE A 16 -8.83 -37.29 -8.73
CA ILE A 16 -8.66 -36.09 -9.55
C ILE A 16 -9.59 -35.00 -8.98
N PRO A 17 -9.06 -33.82 -8.60
CA PRO A 17 -9.88 -32.75 -8.04
C PRO A 17 -10.79 -32.13 -9.09
N SER A 18 -12.01 -31.76 -8.69
CA SER A 18 -12.97 -31.05 -9.53
C SER A 18 -12.83 -29.53 -9.49
N GLU A 19 -12.10 -28.98 -8.52
CA GLU A 19 -11.99 -27.55 -8.27
C GLU A 19 -10.59 -27.16 -7.76
N VAL A 20 -10.17 -25.93 -8.06
CA VAL A 20 -8.99 -25.27 -7.47
C VAL A 20 -9.40 -23.88 -6.99
N VAL A 21 -9.07 -23.55 -5.74
CA VAL A 21 -9.31 -22.22 -5.16
C VAL A 21 -7.98 -21.48 -5.03
N LEU A 22 -7.89 -20.32 -5.68
CA LEU A 22 -6.76 -19.40 -5.60
C LEU A 22 -7.15 -18.16 -4.80
N LYS A 23 -6.29 -17.75 -3.86
CA LYS A 23 -6.48 -16.51 -3.08
C LYS A 23 -5.23 -15.66 -3.15
N GLY A 24 -5.41 -14.35 -3.12
CA GLY A 24 -4.29 -13.44 -3.29
C GLY A 24 -4.66 -11.99 -3.07
N THR A 25 -3.66 -11.13 -3.28
CA THR A 25 -3.83 -9.68 -3.18
C THR A 25 -3.29 -8.98 -4.42
N VAL A 26 -3.89 -7.83 -4.70
CA VAL A 26 -3.43 -6.91 -5.73
C VAL A 26 -3.10 -5.58 -5.09
N ARG A 27 -1.95 -5.01 -5.45
CA ARG A 27 -1.50 -3.69 -5.02
C ARG A 27 -1.05 -2.87 -6.22
N THR A 28 -1.43 -1.61 -6.27
CA THR A 28 -1.08 -0.68 -7.35
C THR A 28 -0.74 0.69 -6.79
N LEU A 29 0.02 1.47 -7.55
CA LEU A 29 0.42 2.84 -7.19
C LEU A 29 -0.42 3.90 -7.91
N SER A 30 -1.43 3.49 -8.67
CA SER A 30 -2.37 4.39 -9.34
C SER A 30 -3.72 3.71 -9.54
N GLU A 31 -4.78 4.51 -9.62
CA GLU A 31 -6.14 4.03 -9.91
C GLU A 31 -6.24 3.46 -11.32
N THR A 32 -5.59 4.07 -12.32
CA THR A 32 -5.55 3.52 -13.68
C THR A 32 -4.97 2.11 -13.71
N ASN A 33 -3.87 1.86 -12.99
CA ASN A 33 -3.29 0.53 -12.91
C ASN A 33 -4.18 -0.42 -12.11
N ARG A 34 -4.93 0.09 -11.13
CA ARG A 34 -5.90 -0.67 -10.34
C ARG A 34 -7.07 -1.18 -11.20
N ASP A 35 -7.65 -0.31 -12.01
CA ASP A 35 -8.72 -0.67 -12.94
C ASP A 35 -8.22 -1.67 -14.00
N LYS A 36 -7.00 -1.43 -14.51
CA LYS A 36 -6.37 -2.29 -15.50
C LYS A 36 -6.12 -3.70 -14.95
N ILE A 37 -5.64 -3.83 -13.71
CA ILE A 37 -5.30 -5.15 -13.19
C ILE A 37 -6.55 -5.96 -12.79
N GLU A 38 -7.60 -5.32 -12.29
CA GLU A 38 -8.89 -5.98 -12.02
C GLU A 38 -9.48 -6.58 -13.30
N SER A 39 -9.59 -5.77 -14.37
CA SER A 39 -10.08 -6.24 -15.67
C SER A 39 -9.20 -7.35 -16.27
N ARG A 40 -7.87 -7.26 -16.08
CA ARG A 40 -6.92 -8.28 -16.58
C ARG A 40 -7.01 -9.59 -15.81
N VAL A 41 -7.18 -9.55 -14.49
CA VAL A 41 -7.36 -10.77 -13.67
C VAL A 41 -8.60 -11.51 -14.14
N GLN A 42 -9.73 -10.81 -14.29
CA GLN A 42 -10.97 -11.40 -14.81
C GLN A 42 -10.75 -12.04 -16.18
N ALA A 43 -10.23 -11.27 -17.14
CA ALA A 43 -10.08 -11.73 -18.52
C ALA A 43 -9.14 -12.95 -18.64
N ILE A 44 -8.01 -12.93 -17.93
CA ILE A 44 -7.02 -14.01 -18.00
C ILE A 44 -7.56 -15.27 -17.32
N ALA A 45 -8.11 -15.16 -16.10
CA ALA A 45 -8.62 -16.32 -15.37
C ALA A 45 -9.74 -17.04 -16.15
N THR A 46 -10.74 -16.28 -16.63
CA THR A 46 -11.84 -16.86 -17.43
C THR A 46 -11.33 -17.47 -18.74
N SER A 47 -10.40 -16.81 -19.44
CA SER A 47 -9.89 -17.32 -20.72
C SER A 47 -9.09 -18.61 -20.54
N VAL A 48 -8.23 -18.66 -19.52
CA VAL A 48 -7.43 -19.85 -19.23
C VAL A 48 -8.34 -21.01 -18.84
N ALA A 49 -9.29 -20.81 -17.92
CA ALA A 49 -10.23 -21.87 -17.54
C ALA A 49 -10.99 -22.42 -18.75
N LYS A 50 -11.51 -21.53 -19.61
CA LYS A 50 -12.25 -21.91 -20.82
C LYS A 50 -11.43 -22.74 -21.81
N VAL A 51 -10.13 -22.43 -21.98
CA VAL A 51 -9.23 -23.21 -22.85
C VAL A 51 -9.14 -24.68 -22.40
N PHE A 52 -9.26 -24.94 -21.09
CA PHE A 52 -9.26 -26.29 -20.52
C PHE A 52 -10.66 -26.88 -20.30
N GLY A 53 -11.71 -26.24 -20.83
CA GLY A 53 -13.09 -26.70 -20.65
C GLY A 53 -13.64 -26.52 -19.23
N ALA A 54 -13.02 -25.67 -18.43
CA ALA A 54 -13.46 -25.32 -17.07
C ALA A 54 -14.10 -23.92 -17.03
N GLU A 55 -14.69 -23.60 -15.88
CA GLU A 55 -15.23 -22.29 -15.55
C GLU A 55 -14.38 -21.63 -14.46
N ALA A 56 -14.33 -20.30 -14.45
CA ALA A 56 -13.67 -19.53 -13.39
C ALA A 56 -14.68 -18.58 -12.76
N GLU A 57 -14.91 -18.75 -11.46
CA GLU A 57 -15.61 -17.79 -10.62
C GLU A 57 -14.57 -16.87 -9.98
N ILE A 58 -14.77 -15.56 -10.11
CA ILE A 58 -13.83 -14.57 -9.58
C ILE A 58 -14.58 -13.63 -8.64
N GLU A 59 -14.16 -13.63 -7.38
CA GLU A 59 -14.55 -12.63 -6.40
C GLU A 59 -13.42 -11.61 -6.23
N TYR A 60 -13.60 -10.41 -6.80
CA TYR A 60 -12.63 -9.33 -6.70
C TYR A 60 -13.13 -8.24 -5.74
N ARG A 61 -12.45 -8.06 -4.61
CA ARG A 61 -12.78 -7.02 -3.62
C ARG A 61 -11.74 -5.90 -3.64
N ARG A 62 -12.17 -4.68 -3.95
CA ARG A 62 -11.32 -3.49 -3.87
C ARG A 62 -11.07 -3.11 -2.42
N GLY A 63 -9.81 -3.21 -1.98
CA GLY A 63 -9.33 -2.72 -0.68
C GLY A 63 -8.98 -1.22 -0.69
N TYR A 64 -7.90 -0.86 0.01
CA TYR A 64 -7.45 0.53 0.09
C TYR A 64 -7.01 1.07 -1.28
N PRO A 65 -7.39 2.30 -1.65
CA PRO A 65 -6.82 2.96 -2.80
C PRO A 65 -5.34 3.31 -2.60
N PRO A 66 -4.62 3.67 -3.68
CA PRO A 66 -3.27 4.21 -3.54
C PRO A 66 -3.27 5.47 -2.66
N THR A 67 -2.36 5.54 -1.69
CA THR A 67 -2.11 6.75 -0.89
C THR A 67 -1.34 7.74 -1.76
N VAL A 68 -2.02 8.79 -2.22
CA VAL A 68 -1.44 9.80 -3.10
C VAL A 68 -1.58 11.17 -2.45
N ASP A 69 -0.44 11.74 -2.09
CA ASP A 69 -0.41 13.07 -1.50
C ASP A 69 -0.76 14.15 -2.52
N HIS A 70 -1.38 15.21 -2.04
CA HIS A 70 -1.68 16.38 -2.86
C HIS A 70 -0.43 17.26 -2.93
N PRO A 71 0.04 17.67 -4.13
CA PRO A 71 1.34 18.33 -4.28
C PRO A 71 1.52 19.60 -3.43
N VAL A 72 0.45 20.38 -3.23
CA VAL A 72 0.50 21.60 -2.42
C VAL A 72 0.71 21.26 -0.95
N GLN A 73 -0.05 20.31 -0.43
CA GLN A 73 0.01 19.87 0.96
C GLN A 73 1.32 19.14 1.25
N ALA A 74 1.80 18.31 0.33
CA ALA A 74 3.09 17.65 0.43
C ALA A 74 4.24 18.67 0.52
N ARG A 75 4.17 19.75 -0.26
CA ARG A 75 5.13 20.85 -0.16
C ARG A 75 5.08 21.56 1.19
N ILE A 76 3.88 21.92 1.67
CA ILE A 76 3.69 22.58 2.97
C ILE A 76 4.25 21.70 4.11
N LEU A 77 3.88 20.42 4.12
CA LEU A 77 4.36 19.46 5.11
C LEU A 77 5.88 19.27 5.04
N GLY A 78 6.45 19.18 3.82
CA GLY A 78 7.89 19.13 3.62
C GLY A 78 8.61 20.39 4.11
N ASP A 79 8.04 21.57 3.91
CA ASP A 79 8.61 22.84 4.38
C ASP A 79 8.61 22.92 5.92
N ALA A 80 7.55 22.42 6.56
CA ALA A 80 7.49 22.27 8.02
C ALA A 80 8.55 21.29 8.53
N ALA A 81 8.71 20.14 7.85
CA ALA A 81 9.75 19.18 8.20
C ALA A 81 11.16 19.77 8.08
N VAL A 82 11.44 20.58 7.06
CA VAL A 82 12.77 21.23 6.90
C VAL A 82 13.06 22.21 8.04
N ARG A 83 12.06 22.95 8.53
CA ARG A 83 12.26 23.86 9.67
C ARG A 83 12.61 23.14 10.97
N VAL A 84 12.15 21.89 11.11
CA VAL A 84 12.38 21.08 12.32
C VAL A 84 13.65 20.25 12.22
N ALA A 85 13.85 19.54 11.10
CA ALA A 85 14.93 18.56 10.92
C ALA A 85 16.11 19.09 10.09
N GLY A 86 16.01 20.31 9.55
CA GLY A 86 16.95 20.84 8.57
C GLY A 86 16.77 20.22 7.18
N ASP A 87 17.35 20.87 6.17
CA ASP A 87 17.22 20.42 4.77
C ASP A 87 17.79 19.01 4.56
N ALA A 88 18.96 18.73 5.15
CA ALA A 88 19.59 17.40 5.11
C ALA A 88 18.78 16.30 5.84
N GLY A 89 17.83 16.69 6.70
CA GLY A 89 16.98 15.76 7.45
C GLY A 89 15.68 15.38 6.73
N VAL A 90 15.42 15.90 5.53
CA VAL A 90 14.15 15.70 4.80
C VAL A 90 14.39 15.18 3.40
N GLN A 91 13.71 14.09 3.04
CA GLN A 91 13.67 13.56 1.69
C GLN A 91 12.26 13.74 1.10
N ARG A 92 12.14 14.57 0.06
CA ARG A 92 10.84 14.92 -0.54
C ARG A 92 10.40 13.97 -1.67
N ASP A 93 11.35 13.44 -2.42
CA ASP A 93 11.09 12.60 -3.60
C ASP A 93 11.36 11.12 -3.31
N ASN A 94 10.70 10.60 -2.28
CA ASN A 94 10.79 9.18 -1.97
C ASN A 94 10.13 8.34 -3.07
N ALA A 95 10.78 7.25 -3.44
CA ALA A 95 10.15 6.27 -4.32
C ALA A 95 8.88 5.72 -3.63
N PRO A 96 7.77 5.60 -4.36
CA PRO A 96 6.55 5.04 -3.80
C PRO A 96 6.78 3.59 -3.38
N ILE A 97 6.23 3.22 -2.23
CA ILE A 97 6.31 1.84 -1.70
C ILE A 97 4.98 1.11 -1.90
N MET A 98 5.05 -0.23 -1.87
CA MET A 98 3.88 -1.09 -2.09
C MET A 98 3.11 -1.39 -0.78
N ALA A 99 3.38 -0.66 0.31
CA ALA A 99 2.58 -0.74 1.52
C ALA A 99 1.16 -0.21 1.25
N ALA A 100 0.18 -0.75 1.97
CA ALA A 100 -1.20 -0.28 1.91
C ALA A 100 -1.48 0.54 3.18
N GLU A 101 -2.14 1.68 3.03
CA GLU A 101 -2.40 2.63 4.12
C GLU A 101 -3.83 3.19 3.97
N ASP A 102 -4.62 3.17 5.04
CA ASP A 102 -6.04 3.54 4.99
C ASP A 102 -6.26 5.06 5.00
N PHE A 103 -5.22 5.83 5.36
CA PHE A 103 -5.16 7.28 5.17
C PHE A 103 -5.43 7.70 3.71
N SER A 104 -5.25 6.79 2.75
CA SER A 104 -5.67 6.96 1.35
C SER A 104 -7.15 7.34 1.20
N TYR A 105 -8.04 6.88 2.08
CA TYR A 105 -9.45 7.32 2.08
C TYR A 105 -9.61 8.77 2.53
N MET A 106 -8.82 9.22 3.50
CA MET A 106 -8.82 10.62 3.94
C MET A 106 -8.34 11.54 2.82
N LEU A 107 -7.27 11.15 2.13
CA LEU A 107 -6.75 11.88 0.97
C LEU A 107 -7.76 11.94 -0.19
N LYS A 108 -8.62 10.94 -0.36
CA LYS A 108 -9.72 11.03 -1.33
C LYS A 108 -10.79 12.05 -0.93
N ALA A 109 -11.01 12.23 0.36
CA ALA A 109 -12.03 13.14 0.87
C ALA A 109 -11.56 14.60 0.90
N ARG A 110 -10.28 14.84 1.21
CA ARG A 110 -9.71 16.18 1.36
C ARG A 110 -8.26 16.24 0.88
N PRO A 111 -7.82 17.40 0.35
CA PRO A 111 -6.41 17.65 0.12
C PRO A 111 -5.59 17.45 1.39
N GLY A 112 -4.52 16.66 1.29
CA GLY A 112 -3.66 16.32 2.42
C GLY A 112 -2.36 15.69 1.96
N ALA A 113 -1.48 15.41 2.91
CA ALA A 113 -0.23 14.70 2.69
C ALA A 113 0.09 13.77 3.87
N PHE A 114 0.77 12.68 3.56
CA PHE A 114 1.25 11.67 4.49
C PHE A 114 2.77 11.62 4.42
N VAL A 115 3.45 11.42 5.54
CA VAL A 115 4.91 11.41 5.59
C VAL A 115 5.42 10.29 6.48
N PHE A 116 6.56 9.73 6.11
CA PHE A 116 7.29 8.81 6.97
C PHE A 116 8.23 9.59 7.89
N ILE A 117 8.25 9.21 9.17
CA ILE A 117 9.28 9.65 10.10
C ILE A 117 10.38 8.59 10.20
N GLY A 118 11.64 9.00 10.15
CA GLY A 118 12.77 8.09 10.29
C GLY A 118 12.79 7.45 11.68
N ASN A 119 12.81 6.11 11.73
CA ASN A 119 12.81 5.34 12.98
C ASN A 119 14.20 4.76 13.34
N GLY A 120 15.27 5.21 12.67
CA GLY A 120 16.63 4.68 12.88
C GLY A 120 16.85 3.27 12.32
N MET A 121 17.97 2.66 12.70
CA MET A 121 18.42 1.34 12.23
C MET A 121 17.78 0.22 13.06
N THR A 122 16.48 -0.01 12.85
CA THR A 122 15.71 -1.08 13.50
C THR A 122 15.09 -2.02 12.47
N ALA A 123 14.47 -3.11 12.91
CA ALA A 123 13.69 -3.97 12.02
C ALA A 123 12.52 -3.19 11.37
N SER A 124 12.02 -3.69 10.24
CA SER A 124 10.89 -3.06 9.54
C SER A 124 9.56 -3.26 10.29
N LEU A 125 8.55 -2.46 9.94
CA LEU A 125 7.18 -2.63 10.45
C LEU A 125 6.70 -4.08 10.28
N HIS A 126 5.96 -4.57 11.27
CA HIS A 126 5.48 -5.96 11.40
C HIS A 126 6.55 -7.03 11.68
N HIS A 127 7.82 -6.67 11.85
CA HIS A 127 8.82 -7.61 12.33
C HIS A 127 8.76 -7.76 13.86
N PRO A 128 8.91 -8.97 14.44
CA PRO A 128 8.89 -9.17 15.90
C PRO A 128 9.97 -8.39 16.66
N GLU A 129 11.10 -8.12 16.00
CA GLU A 129 12.21 -7.32 16.56
C GLU A 129 12.08 -5.82 16.23
N TYR A 130 10.91 -5.36 15.78
CA TYR A 130 10.67 -3.93 15.58
C TYR A 130 10.81 -3.21 16.92
N ASP A 131 11.72 -2.23 16.95
CA ASP A 131 11.95 -1.35 18.08
C ASP A 131 11.72 0.11 17.68
N PHE A 132 10.88 0.81 18.41
CA PHE A 132 10.53 2.19 18.13
C PHE A 132 11.62 3.12 18.67
N ASN A 133 12.11 4.04 17.85
CA ASN A 133 13.12 4.99 18.30
C ASN A 133 12.46 6.16 19.03
N ASP A 134 12.47 6.15 20.35
CA ASP A 134 11.93 7.24 21.19
C ASP A 134 12.53 8.62 20.86
N ASN A 135 13.75 8.67 20.32
CA ASN A 135 14.36 9.92 19.90
C ASN A 135 13.67 10.56 18.68
N ALA A 136 12.79 9.84 17.99
CA ALA A 136 11.96 10.39 16.92
C ALA A 136 10.77 11.20 17.47
N LEU A 137 10.35 10.98 18.72
CA LEU A 137 9.18 11.64 19.30
C LEU A 137 9.28 13.18 19.30
N PRO A 138 10.41 13.80 19.73
CA PRO A 138 10.52 15.27 19.73
C PRO A 138 10.41 15.86 18.32
N ILE A 139 10.95 15.16 17.31
CA ILE A 139 10.87 15.59 15.91
C ILE A 139 9.44 15.49 15.38
N GLY A 140 8.77 14.35 15.63
CA GLY A 140 7.38 14.16 15.21
C GLY A 140 6.44 15.19 15.85
N PHE A 141 6.60 15.45 17.15
CA PHE A 141 5.83 16.49 17.84
C PHE A 141 6.10 17.88 17.25
N ALA A 142 7.38 18.26 17.12
CA ALA A 142 7.74 19.57 16.61
C ALA A 142 7.25 19.80 15.17
N LEU A 143 7.24 18.77 14.32
CA LEU A 143 6.68 18.81 12.97
C LEU A 143 5.21 19.23 12.99
N TRP A 144 4.38 18.52 13.76
CA TRP A 144 2.95 18.82 13.81
C TRP A 144 2.67 20.18 14.45
N VAL A 145 3.42 20.58 15.48
CA VAL A 145 3.31 21.92 16.08
C VAL A 145 3.67 23.01 15.08
N ASP A 146 4.78 22.88 14.35
CA ASP A 146 5.16 23.87 13.34
C ASP A 146 4.13 23.95 12.20
N LEU A 147 3.58 22.80 11.78
CA LEU A 147 2.55 22.75 10.75
C LEU A 147 1.28 23.52 11.16
N VAL A 148 0.71 23.20 12.33
CA VAL A 148 -0.59 23.78 12.74
C VAL A 148 -0.49 25.24 13.19
N THR A 149 0.68 25.72 13.59
CA THR A 149 0.86 27.10 14.05
C THR A 149 1.11 28.11 12.92
N ARG A 150 1.26 27.62 11.68
CA ARG A 150 1.62 28.43 10.50
C ARG A 150 0.66 28.26 9.32
N GLU A 151 -0.42 27.50 9.50
CA GLU A 151 -1.61 27.49 8.63
C GLU A 151 -2.65 28.53 9.06
#